data_AF-A0A1B1R2G1-F1
#
_entry.id   AF-A0A1B1R2G1-F1
#
_cell.length_a   1.000
_cell.length_b   1.000
_cell.length_c   1.000
_cell.angle_alpha   90.00
_cell.angle_beta   90.00
_cell.angle_gamma   90.00
#
_symmetry.space_group_name_H-M   'P 1'
#
loop_
_entity.id
_entity.type
_entity.pdbx_description
1 polymer ?
#
loop_
_entity_poly.entity_id
_entity_poly.type
_entity_poly.pdbx_seq_one_letter_code
_entity_poly.pdbx_strand_id
1 'polypeptide(L)'
;ELPSSALLRGSKGTAPESKCPELLANYCDMLLRKTPLSKRLTTEQIESRLKDVLLVLKYIENKDVFMRYHKAHLTRRLILDSSADS
;
A
#
# COMPACT_ATOMS: atom_id res chain seq x y z
N GLU A 1 -1.44 23.43 44.46
CA GLU A 1 -1.62 22.02 44.07
C GLU A 1 -1.94 21.86 42.57
N LEU A 2 -0.91 21.61 41.76
CA LEU A 2 -1.00 21.04 40.39
C LEU A 2 -0.93 19.49 40.50
N PRO A 3 -1.35 18.65 39.50
CA PRO A 3 -0.78 18.59 38.14
C PRO A 3 -1.82 18.39 37.00
N SER A 4 -1.67 18.96 35.80
CA SER A 4 -0.73 18.60 34.71
C SER A 4 -1.01 17.24 34.04
N SER A 5 -1.89 17.20 33.02
CA SER A 5 -1.79 16.27 31.88
C SER A 5 -2.87 16.56 30.80
N ALA A 6 -2.71 17.64 30.06
CA ALA A 6 -3.39 17.82 28.77
C ALA A 6 -2.34 18.14 27.71
N LEU A 7 -1.39 17.22 27.55
CA LEU A 7 -0.56 17.15 26.36
C LEU A 7 -1.18 16.09 25.44
N LEU A 8 -0.99 16.34 24.15
CA LEU A 8 -1.21 15.44 23.01
C LEU A 8 -2.57 15.56 22.31
N ARG A 9 -2.71 16.60 21.49
CA ARG A 9 -2.63 16.38 20.04
C ARG A 9 -2.32 17.70 19.32
N GLY A 10 -1.08 18.15 19.47
CA GLY A 10 -0.53 19.07 18.47
C GLY A 10 -0.59 18.35 17.14
N SER A 11 -1.40 18.85 16.21
CA SER A 11 -1.25 18.62 14.79
C SER A 11 0.15 19.09 14.43
N LYS A 12 1.15 18.24 14.65
CA LYS A 12 2.47 18.47 14.10
C LYS A 12 2.24 18.55 12.60
N GLY A 13 2.45 19.74 12.05
CA GLY A 13 2.62 19.92 10.61
C GLY A 13 3.85 19.12 10.20
N THR A 14 3.67 17.82 10.04
CA THR A 14 4.55 16.99 9.25
C THR A 14 4.36 17.51 7.83
N ALA A 15 5.47 17.79 7.14
CA ALA A 15 5.46 18.03 5.70
C ALA A 15 4.49 17.05 5.02
N PRO A 16 3.76 17.45 3.96
CA PRO A 16 2.79 16.56 3.32
C PRO A 16 3.49 15.25 3.00
N GLU A 17 3.16 14.19 3.74
CA GLU A 17 3.81 12.90 3.54
C GLU A 17 3.56 12.48 2.09
N SER A 18 4.62 12.05 1.42
CA SER A 18 4.51 11.60 0.04
C SER A 18 3.46 10.49 -0.04
N LYS A 19 2.43 10.70 -0.88
CA LYS A 19 1.38 9.70 -1.12
C LYS A 19 1.88 8.52 -1.96
N CYS A 20 3.12 8.59 -2.46
CA CYS A 20 3.72 7.60 -3.35
C CYS A 20 3.68 6.15 -2.79
N PRO A 21 4.08 5.88 -1.53
CA PRO A 21 4.07 4.52 -1.00
C PRO A 21 2.67 3.92 -0.93
N GLU A 22 1.66 4.74 -0.59
CA GLU A 22 0.25 4.33 -0.58
C GLU A 22 -0.25 4.04 -2.00
N LEU A 23 0.06 4.91 -2.96
CA LEU A 23 -0.33 4.73 -4.36
C LEU A 23 0.28 3.47 -4.97
N LEU A 24 1.55 3.15 -4.66
CA LEU A 24 2.16 1.90 -5.09
C LEU A 24 1.47 0.68 -4.48
N ALA A 25 1.11 0.72 -3.20
CA ALA A 25 0.38 -0.37 -2.56
C ALA A 25 -1.00 -0.58 -3.21
N ASN A 26 -1.69 0.52 -3.56
CA ASN A 26 -2.97 0.48 -4.28
C ASN A 26 -2.81 -0.09 -5.70
N TYR A 27 -1.75 0.27 -6.41
CA TYR A 27 -1.45 -0.30 -7.73
C TYR A 27 -1.19 -1.81 -7.64
N CYS A 28 -0.39 -2.27 -6.67
CA CYS A 28 -0.22 -3.70 -6.41
C CYS A 28 -1.56 -4.40 -6.12
N ASP A 29 -2.45 -3.80 -5.34
CA ASP A 29 -3.79 -4.36 -5.08
C ASP A 29 -4.61 -4.47 -6.38
N MET A 30 -4.59 -3.45 -7.23
CA MET A 30 -5.31 -3.49 -8.51
C MET A 30 -4.83 -4.62 -9.44
N LEU A 31 -3.53 -4.92 -9.43
CA LEU A 31 -2.96 -6.03 -10.20
C LEU A 31 -3.31 -7.39 -9.60
N LEU A 32 -3.31 -7.50 -8.27
CA LEU A 32 -3.48 -8.77 -7.55
C LEU A 32 -4.94 -9.11 -7.21
N ARG A 33 -5.87 -8.15 -7.32
CA ARG A 33 -7.31 -8.35 -7.11
C ARG A 33 -7.99 -8.66 -8.45
N LYS A 34 -9.10 -9.41 -8.43
CA LYS A 34 -10.01 -9.63 -9.58
C LYS A 34 -10.58 -8.29 -10.08
N THR A 35 -9.84 -7.59 -10.94
CA THR A 35 -10.25 -6.30 -11.53
C THR A 35 -10.24 -6.39 -13.06
N PRO A 36 -10.87 -5.45 -13.78
CA PRO A 36 -10.74 -5.38 -15.24
C PRO A 36 -9.29 -5.26 -15.70
N LEU A 37 -8.40 -4.67 -14.88
CA LEU A 37 -6.98 -4.55 -15.20
C LEU A 37 -6.27 -5.89 -15.12
N SER A 38 -6.47 -6.65 -14.03
CA SER A 38 -5.84 -7.97 -13.87
C SER A 38 -6.29 -8.96 -14.95
N LYS A 39 -7.56 -8.87 -15.40
CA LYS A 39 -8.10 -9.71 -16.48
C LYS A 39 -7.51 -9.41 -17.87
N ARG A 40 -6.93 -8.24 -18.08
CA ARG A 40 -6.33 -7.84 -19.38
C ARG A 40 -4.83 -8.11 -19.47
N LEU A 41 -4.23 -8.55 -18.37
CA LEU A 41 -2.80 -8.82 -18.27
C LEU A 41 -2.58 -10.32 -18.11
N THR A 42 -1.49 -10.83 -18.68
CA THR A 42 -1.04 -12.20 -18.40
C THR A 42 -0.34 -12.27 -17.05
N THR A 43 -0.20 -13.48 -16.51
CA THR A 43 0.51 -13.71 -15.25
C THR A 43 1.94 -13.19 -15.30
N GLU A 44 2.64 -13.37 -16.43
CA GLU A 44 4.01 -12.87 -16.64
C GLU A 44 4.06 -11.34 -16.65
N GLN A 45 3.06 -10.68 -17.25
CA GLN A 45 2.97 -9.23 -17.26
C GLN A 45 2.69 -8.65 -15.87
N ILE A 46 1.85 -9.33 -15.08
CA ILE A 46 1.59 -8.96 -13.69
C ILE A 46 2.87 -9.11 -12.86
N GLU A 47 3.55 -10.25 -12.97
CA GLU A 47 4.80 -10.50 -12.24
C GLU A 47 5.88 -9.47 -12.59
N SER A 48 6.04 -9.17 -13.88
CA SER A 48 6.98 -8.15 -14.35
C SER A 48 6.67 -6.76 -13.75
N ARG A 49 5.40 -6.34 -13.76
CA ARG A 49 4.99 -5.06 -13.15
C ARG A 49 5.22 -5.03 -11.64
N LEU A 50 5.03 -6.16 -10.94
CA LEU A 50 5.32 -6.24 -9.52
C LEU A 50 6.83 -6.13 -9.24
N LYS A 51 7.69 -6.70 -10.10
CA LYS A 51 9.15 -6.52 -10.03
C LYS A 51 9.54 -5.05 -10.23
N ASP A 52 8.89 -4.34 -11.16
CA ASP A 52 9.13 -2.91 -11.36
C ASP A 52 8.75 -2.09 -10.12
N VAL A 53 7.65 -2.42 -9.45
CA VAL A 53 7.28 -1.77 -8.18
C VAL A 53 8.34 -2.00 -7.10
N LEU A 54 8.90 -3.21 -7.01
CA LEU A 54 10.00 -3.50 -6.08
C LEU A 54 11.26 -2.67 -6.38
N LEU A 55 11.54 -2.39 -7.66
CA LEU A 55 12.63 -1.50 -8.06
C LEU A 55 12.36 -0.06 -7.60
N VAL A 56 11.15 0.46 -7.81
CA VAL A 56 10.75 1.81 -7.36
C VAL A 56 10.82 1.92 -5.83
N LEU A 57 10.41 0.88 -5.10
CA LEU A 57 10.47 0.85 -3.64
C LEU A 57 11.89 0.99 -3.08
N LYS A 58 12.95 0.73 -3.86
CA LYS A 58 14.33 0.98 -3.42
C LYS A 58 14.60 2.46 -3.14
N TYR A 59 13.90 3.35 -3.85
CA TYR A 59 14.08 4.79 -3.80
C TYR A 59 13.09 5.51 -2.87
N ILE A 60 12.21 4.77 -2.20
CA ILE A 60 11.23 5.32 -1.28
C ILE A 60 11.78 5.26 0.16
N GLU A 61 11.66 6.37 0.87
CA GLU A 61 12.08 6.49 2.27
C GLU A 61 11.11 5.75 3.22
N ASN A 62 9.82 6.09 3.19
CA ASN A 62 8.81 5.55 4.10
C ASN A 62 8.20 4.21 3.59
N LYS A 63 9.01 3.15 3.57
CA LYS A 63 8.60 1.81 3.09
C LYS A 63 7.56 1.14 3.99
N ASP A 64 7.54 1.48 5.26
CA ASP A 64 6.57 1.00 6.26
C ASP A 64 5.12 1.41 5.92
N VAL A 65 4.93 2.59 5.32
CA VAL A 65 3.63 3.02 4.80
C VAL A 65 3.15 2.08 3.69
N PHE A 66 4.01 1.75 2.71
CA PHE A 66 3.68 0.75 1.68
C PHE A 66 3.33 -0.60 2.31
N MET A 67 4.15 -1.10 3.25
CA MET A 67 3.91 -2.38 3.92
C MET A 67 2.57 -2.41 4.67
N ARG A 68 2.20 -1.31 5.35
CA ARG A 68 0.93 -1.18 6.07
C ARG A 68 -0.27 -1.31 5.13
N TYR A 69 -0.26 -0.57 4.02
CA TYR A 69 -1.36 -0.61 3.04
C TYR A 69 -1.39 -1.93 2.28
N HIS A 70 -0.23 -2.43 1.84
CA HIS A 70 -0.15 -3.71 1.13
C HIS A 70 -0.66 -4.87 1.99
N LYS A 71 -0.31 -4.90 3.29
CA LYS A 71 -0.84 -5.88 4.26
C LYS A 71 -2.35 -5.76 4.39
N ALA A 72 -2.88 -4.55 4.55
CA ALA A 72 -4.33 -4.33 4.66
C ALA A 72 -5.09 -4.83 3.41
N HIS A 73 -4.54 -4.59 2.22
CA HIS A 73 -5.10 -5.08 0.96
C HIS A 73 -5.04 -6.60 0.85
N LEU A 74 -3.90 -7.22 1.19
CA LEU A 74 -3.77 -8.67 1.23
C LEU A 74 -4.82 -9.30 2.16
N THR A 75 -4.96 -8.78 3.39
CA THR A 75 -5.97 -9.27 4.34
C THR A 75 -7.38 -9.20 3.75
N ARG A 76 -7.75 -8.09 3.10
CA ARG A 76 -9.06 -7.96 2.44
C ARG A 76 -9.25 -8.97 1.32
N ARG A 77 -8.24 -9.18 0.46
CA ARG A 77 -8.32 -10.14 -0.65
C ARG A 77 -8.51 -11.58 -0.16
N LEU A 78 -7.83 -11.95 0.92
CA LEU A 78 -7.94 -13.28 1.53
C LEU A 78 -9.32 -13.50 2.18
N ILE A 79 -9.85 -12.48 2.89
CA ILE A 79 -11.17 -12.58 3.53
C ILE A 79 -12.30 -12.65 2.50
N LEU A 80 -12.18 -11.90 1.40
CA LEU A 80 -13.22 -11.77 0.37
C LEU A 80 -13.03 -12.71 -0.82
N ASP A 81 -12.01 -13.58 -0.79
CA ASP A 81 -11.62 -14.49 -1.87
C ASP A 81 -11.56 -13.80 -3.27
N SER A 82 -10.98 -12.60 -3.26
CA SER A 82 -11.00 -11.68 -4.40
C SER A 82 -9.66 -11.57 -5.13
N SER A 83 -8.76 -12.54 -4.95
CA SER A 83 -7.43 -12.57 -5.58
C SER A 83 -7.53 -12.92 -7.06
N ALA A 84 -6.73 -12.29 -7.92
CA ALA A 84 -6.79 -12.51 -9.37
C ALA A 84 -6.43 -13.96 -9.79
N ASP A 85 -5.60 -14.61 -8.99
CA ASP A 85 -5.21 -16.01 -9.11
C ASP A 85 -5.98 -16.82 -8.07
N SER A 86 -7.05 -17.48 -8.50
CA SER A 86 -7.91 -18.38 -7.72
C SER A 86 -8.61 -19.34 -8.65
#